data_AF-A0A2G5TSU4-F1
#
_entry.id   AF-A0A2G5TSU4-F1
#
_cell.length_a   1.000
_cell.length_b   1.000
_cell.length_c   1.000
_cell.angle_alpha   90.00
_cell.angle_beta   90.00
_cell.angle_gamma   90.00
#
_symmetry.space_group_name_H-M   'P 1'
#
loop_
_entity.id
_entity.type
_entity.pdbx_description
1 polymer ?
#
loop_
_entity_poly.entity_id
_entity_poly.type
_entity_poly.pdbx_seq_one_letter_code
_entity_poly.pdbx_strand_id
1 'polypeptide(L)'
;MKLFWVLLIFLKISFVKSQNRTCGMGFTLVLDKCLIVFDDGFPHSYAEQSECVTMYGGTLVNIHNAIENRAVSEFAISKNLETFWIGAFCFSNQTSSCYSDDYSGPLKYSNFHKGYPLIEKPSNGCVSMLTKGGQAGRWINSDCQKSYLSFICELPSIIINPAYSNCHDKFNGFCYLHGFGNMDYAESYCQQNNGTVMSIQSQMENTFVQYRLVTEWILLGAKRVFQNSYAWADGTPWGAFDNRNPVDRSLETLDCLVFYQLNGFWERTDCSLKQDFYCKIPLEPKVEDSKCNSTMLMAPTEISSGDGPCTWQLVTPGAYPITIYFTEMANGTTVELYDVNMQLSQEIKQSGVYFDAKTNILNVAHDGVGSFKAVAKAQTYHD
;
A
#
# COMPACT_ATOMS: atom_id res chain seq x y z
N MET A 1 27.01 54.73 -15.54
CA MET A 1 26.90 54.10 -14.20
C MET A 1 25.51 53.45 -14.10
N LYS A 2 25.39 52.15 -14.37
CA LYS A 2 24.14 51.38 -14.19
C LYS A 2 24.49 50.19 -13.31
N LEU A 3 24.05 50.22 -12.05
CA LEU A 3 24.16 49.10 -11.11
C LEU A 3 23.03 48.10 -11.42
N PHE A 4 23.41 46.85 -11.75
CA PHE A 4 22.48 45.72 -11.74
C PHE A 4 22.44 45.14 -10.32
N TRP A 5 21.25 45.13 -9.71
CA TRP A 5 20.98 44.40 -8.48
C TRP A 5 20.76 42.92 -8.81
N VAL A 6 21.60 42.04 -8.28
CA VAL A 6 21.38 40.58 -8.32
C VAL A 6 20.54 40.21 -7.10
N LEU A 7 19.30 39.79 -7.34
CA LEU A 7 18.43 39.22 -6.32
C LEU A 7 18.92 37.80 -5.98
N LEU A 8 19.49 37.61 -4.78
CA LEU A 8 19.81 36.28 -4.25
C LEU A 8 18.51 35.59 -3.79
N ILE A 9 18.00 34.69 -4.61
CA ILE A 9 16.92 33.77 -4.22
C ILE A 9 17.54 32.73 -3.28
N PHE A 10 17.28 32.88 -1.98
CA PHE A 10 17.55 31.83 -1.00
C PHE A 10 16.57 30.67 -1.24
N LEU A 11 17.01 29.64 -1.97
CA LEU A 11 16.33 28.35 -1.96
C LEU A 11 16.39 27.81 -0.52
N LYS A 12 15.24 27.75 0.15
CA LYS A 12 15.09 26.93 1.36
C LYS A 12 15.31 25.48 0.96
N ILE A 13 16.51 24.97 1.22
CA ILE A 13 16.80 23.55 1.15
C ILE A 13 16.06 22.92 2.33
N SER A 14 14.84 22.42 2.06
CA SER A 14 14.20 21.48 2.96
C SER A 14 15.12 20.27 3.05
N PHE A 15 15.70 20.03 4.22
CA PHE A 15 16.36 18.76 4.51
C PHE A 15 15.30 17.66 4.37
N VAL A 16 15.31 16.96 3.24
CA VAL A 16 14.60 15.70 3.12
C VAL A 16 15.27 14.76 4.12
N LYS A 17 14.55 14.42 5.19
CA LYS A 17 14.99 13.45 6.18
C LYS A 17 15.23 12.14 5.41
N SER A 18 16.49 11.75 5.26
CA SER A 18 16.86 10.49 4.62
C SER A 18 16.14 9.36 5.34
N GLN A 19 15.22 8.68 4.66
CA GLN A 19 14.53 7.53 5.22
C GLN A 19 15.55 6.40 5.41
N ASN A 20 15.64 5.81 6.61
CA ASN A 20 16.48 4.63 6.88
C ASN A 20 15.81 3.38 6.28
N ARG A 21 15.85 3.27 4.96
CA ARG A 21 15.46 2.07 4.21
C ARG A 21 16.59 1.05 4.30
N THR A 22 16.24 -0.21 4.48
CA THR A 22 17.15 -1.35 4.49
C THR A 22 16.50 -2.54 3.80
N CYS A 23 17.28 -3.57 3.53
CA CYS A 23 16.80 -4.80 2.92
C CYS A 23 16.97 -5.98 3.87
N GLY A 24 16.16 -7.01 3.66
CA GLY A 24 16.36 -8.29 4.33
C GLY A 24 17.73 -8.90 4.01
N MET A 25 18.14 -9.91 4.79
CA MET A 25 19.41 -10.60 4.56
C MET A 25 19.52 -11.12 3.12
N GLY A 26 20.67 -10.87 2.48
CA GLY A 26 20.95 -11.28 1.10
C GLY A 26 20.57 -10.26 0.01
N PHE A 27 19.77 -9.25 0.35
CA PHE A 27 19.34 -8.21 -0.59
C PHE A 27 20.20 -6.95 -0.48
N THR A 28 20.42 -6.30 -1.62
CA THR A 28 21.12 -5.01 -1.71
C THR A 28 20.13 -3.89 -1.94
N LEU A 29 20.20 -2.82 -1.15
CA LEU A 29 19.39 -1.62 -1.38
C LEU A 29 19.95 -0.86 -2.59
N VAL A 30 19.14 -0.73 -3.64
CA VAL A 30 19.46 0.04 -4.84
C VAL A 30 18.37 1.09 -5.01
N LEU A 31 18.73 2.34 -4.76
CA LEU A 31 17.79 3.45 -4.52
C LEU A 31 16.85 3.10 -3.36
N ASP A 32 15.68 2.60 -3.72
CA ASP A 32 14.54 2.42 -2.85
C ASP A 32 13.92 1.01 -3.03
N LYS A 33 14.58 0.17 -3.85
CA LYS A 33 14.29 -1.24 -4.13
C LYS A 33 15.30 -2.16 -3.46
N CYS A 34 14.86 -3.32 -2.99
CA CYS A 34 15.73 -4.38 -2.51
C CYS A 34 15.98 -5.40 -3.60
N LEU A 35 17.21 -5.47 -4.09
CA LEU A 35 17.58 -6.30 -5.24
C LEU A 35 18.46 -7.47 -4.83
N ILE A 36 18.20 -8.63 -5.42
CA ILE A 36 19.07 -9.83 -5.32
C ILE A 36 19.30 -10.38 -6.73
N VAL A 37 20.51 -10.87 -6.96
CA VAL A 37 20.94 -11.40 -8.27
C VAL A 37 20.97 -12.92 -8.23
N PHE A 38 20.47 -13.52 -9.31
CA PHE A 38 20.68 -14.91 -9.66
C PHE A 38 21.47 -14.95 -10.95
N ASP A 39 22.70 -15.43 -10.88
CA ASP A 39 23.63 -15.53 -12.01
C ASP A 39 23.32 -16.74 -12.89
N ASP A 40 22.76 -17.81 -12.33
CA ASP A 40 22.25 -18.96 -13.08
C ASP A 40 21.19 -18.55 -14.11
N GLY A 41 21.35 -19.05 -15.34
CA GLY A 41 20.45 -18.76 -16.44
C GLY A 41 19.18 -19.58 -16.36
N PHE A 42 18.02 -18.93 -16.29
CA PHE A 42 16.72 -19.59 -16.33
C PHE A 42 15.76 -18.94 -17.33
N PRO A 43 14.70 -19.66 -17.77
CA PRO A 43 13.60 -19.06 -18.51
C PRO A 43 12.91 -17.97 -17.70
N HIS A 44 12.41 -16.92 -18.38
CA HIS A 44 11.79 -15.76 -17.72
C HIS A 44 10.65 -16.17 -16.77
N SER A 45 9.76 -17.08 -17.20
CA SER A 45 8.64 -17.51 -16.37
C SER A 45 9.07 -18.24 -15.09
N TYR A 46 10.17 -18.99 -15.15
CA TYR A 46 10.71 -19.67 -13.98
C TYR A 46 11.34 -18.66 -13.01
N ALA A 47 12.13 -17.73 -13.55
CA ALA A 47 12.72 -16.64 -12.77
C ALA A 47 11.65 -15.80 -12.05
N GLU A 48 10.58 -15.40 -12.75
CA GLU A 48 9.47 -14.66 -12.16
C GLU A 48 8.71 -15.49 -11.12
N GLN A 49 8.15 -16.65 -11.52
CA GLN A 49 7.17 -17.36 -10.70
C GLN A 49 7.81 -18.19 -9.58
N SER A 50 8.83 -18.97 -9.92
CA SER A 50 9.44 -19.92 -8.97
C SER A 50 10.42 -19.23 -8.04
N GLU A 51 11.23 -18.30 -8.55
CA GLU A 51 12.25 -17.65 -7.75
C GLU A 51 11.73 -16.35 -7.13
N CYS A 52 11.45 -15.31 -7.93
CA CYS A 52 11.11 -14.01 -7.36
C CYS A 52 9.79 -14.03 -6.56
N VAL A 53 8.74 -14.61 -7.13
CA VAL A 53 7.40 -14.68 -6.51
C VAL A 53 7.35 -15.73 -5.39
N THR A 54 7.58 -17.00 -5.71
CA THR A 54 7.32 -18.09 -4.74
C THR A 54 8.31 -18.09 -3.58
N MET A 55 9.61 -17.88 -3.83
CA MET A 55 10.62 -17.94 -2.78
C MET A 55 10.69 -16.67 -1.94
N TYR A 56 10.44 -15.50 -2.55
CA TYR A 56 10.69 -14.22 -1.88
C TYR A 56 9.47 -13.32 -1.75
N GLY A 57 8.35 -13.60 -2.42
CA GLY A 57 7.18 -12.71 -2.45
C GLY A 57 7.46 -11.38 -3.15
N GLY A 58 8.38 -11.38 -4.12
CA GLY A 58 8.74 -10.24 -4.95
C GLY A 58 8.33 -10.45 -6.41
N THR A 59 9.04 -9.78 -7.32
CA THR A 59 8.90 -9.91 -8.78
C THR A 59 10.28 -9.76 -9.42
N LEU A 60 10.43 -10.02 -10.72
CA LEU A 60 11.58 -9.52 -11.47
C LEU A 60 11.64 -8.00 -11.38
N VAL A 61 12.85 -7.42 -11.42
CA VAL A 61 13.03 -5.97 -11.25
C VAL A 61 12.24 -5.16 -12.28
N ASN A 62 11.31 -4.31 -11.80
CA ASN A 62 10.53 -3.41 -12.62
C ASN A 62 11.20 -2.04 -12.68
N ILE A 63 11.16 -1.37 -13.84
CA ILE A 63 11.86 -0.11 -14.06
C ILE A 63 10.88 0.95 -14.55
N HIS A 64 10.65 1.98 -13.74
CA HIS A 64 9.63 3.00 -13.99
C HIS A 64 10.19 4.35 -14.45
N ASN A 65 11.52 4.55 -14.38
CA ASN A 65 12.15 5.78 -14.83
C ASN A 65 13.65 5.58 -15.19
N ALA A 66 14.26 6.63 -15.75
CA ALA A 66 15.65 6.60 -16.17
C ALA A 66 16.66 6.50 -15.01
N ILE A 67 16.30 6.94 -13.81
CA ILE A 67 17.16 6.87 -12.62
C ILE A 67 17.26 5.42 -12.15
N GLU A 68 16.12 4.75 -12.03
CA GLU A 68 16.04 3.31 -11.76
C GLU A 68 16.78 2.50 -12.82
N ASN A 69 16.56 2.79 -14.11
CA ASN A 69 17.23 2.09 -15.20
C ASN A 69 18.76 2.11 -15.06
N ARG A 70 19.30 3.29 -14.76
CA ARG A 70 20.73 3.46 -14.57
C ARG A 70 21.22 2.72 -13.32
N ALA A 71 20.53 2.85 -12.20
CA ALA A 71 20.92 2.22 -10.94
C ALA A 71 20.90 0.68 -11.03
N VAL A 72 19.84 0.11 -11.65
CA VAL A 72 19.73 -1.34 -11.89
C VAL A 72 20.81 -1.82 -12.86
N SER A 73 21.10 -1.06 -13.92
CA SER A 73 22.18 -1.39 -14.86
C SER A 73 23.56 -1.38 -14.18
N GLU A 74 23.89 -0.35 -13.40
CA GLU A 74 25.15 -0.26 -12.66
C GLU A 74 25.27 -1.37 -11.61
N PHE A 75 24.18 -1.71 -10.93
CA PHE A 75 24.13 -2.84 -10.00
C PHE A 75 24.41 -4.18 -10.71
N ALA A 76 23.74 -4.45 -11.83
CA ALA A 76 23.95 -5.66 -12.62
C ALA A 76 25.39 -5.76 -13.16
N ILE A 77 25.97 -4.65 -13.62
CA ILE A 77 27.38 -4.57 -14.04
C ILE A 77 28.32 -4.92 -12.87
N SER A 78 28.05 -4.41 -11.67
CA SER A 78 28.86 -4.71 -10.48
C SER A 78 28.84 -6.19 -10.08
N LYS A 79 27.82 -6.93 -10.53
CA LYS A 79 27.63 -8.36 -10.32
C LYS A 79 28.08 -9.21 -11.53
N ASN A 80 28.73 -8.59 -12.52
CA ASN A 80 29.21 -9.25 -13.75
C ASN A 80 28.12 -9.91 -14.59
N LEU A 81 26.86 -9.47 -14.50
CA LEU A 81 25.82 -9.94 -15.42
C LEU A 81 26.06 -9.35 -16.80
N GLU A 82 25.85 -10.13 -17.86
CA GLU A 82 26.00 -9.65 -19.25
C GLU A 82 24.66 -9.19 -19.85
N THR A 83 23.61 -9.95 -19.57
CA THR A 83 22.23 -9.70 -19.97
C THR A 83 21.35 -10.42 -18.98
N PHE A 84 20.28 -9.78 -18.52
CA PHE A 84 19.43 -10.35 -17.48
C PHE A 84 17.97 -10.00 -17.67
N TRP A 85 17.08 -10.86 -17.19
CA TRP A 85 15.63 -10.62 -17.22
C TRP A 85 15.22 -9.44 -16.34
N ILE A 86 14.28 -8.65 -16.83
CA ILE A 86 13.58 -7.62 -16.07
C ILE A 86 12.07 -7.89 -16.10
N GLY A 87 11.34 -7.28 -15.17
CA GLY A 87 9.89 -7.43 -15.02
C GLY A 87 9.14 -6.65 -16.09
N ALA A 88 9.20 -7.09 -17.34
CA ALA A 88 8.40 -6.54 -18.42
C ALA A 88 8.13 -7.55 -19.54
N PHE A 89 6.95 -7.43 -20.13
CA PHE A 89 6.51 -8.23 -21.26
C PHE A 89 5.89 -7.37 -22.36
N CYS A 90 6.22 -7.66 -23.63
CA CYS A 90 5.68 -6.97 -24.80
C CYS A 90 4.84 -7.89 -25.68
N PHE A 91 3.64 -7.46 -26.05
CA PHE A 91 2.73 -8.23 -26.92
C PHE A 91 2.90 -7.95 -28.42
N SER A 92 3.56 -6.85 -28.80
CA SER A 92 3.80 -6.46 -30.20
C SER A 92 5.07 -5.61 -30.35
N ASN A 93 5.39 -5.22 -31.59
CA ASN A 93 6.54 -4.37 -31.91
C ASN A 93 6.38 -2.90 -31.46
N GLN A 94 5.24 -2.55 -30.87
CA GLN A 94 5.00 -1.22 -30.32
C GLN A 94 5.25 -1.22 -28.82
N THR A 95 5.99 -0.22 -28.32
CA THR A 95 6.25 -0.05 -26.88
C THR A 95 4.98 0.18 -26.06
N SER A 96 3.90 0.66 -26.70
CA SER A 96 2.55 0.79 -26.09
C SER A 96 1.90 -0.55 -25.73
N SER A 97 2.40 -1.65 -26.30
CA SER A 97 1.94 -3.01 -25.98
C SER A 97 2.80 -3.70 -24.92
N CYS A 98 3.68 -2.97 -24.26
CA CYS A 98 4.54 -3.50 -23.22
C CYS A 98 4.00 -3.12 -21.84
N TYR A 99 4.05 -4.08 -20.93
CA TYR A 99 3.51 -3.99 -19.57
C TYR A 99 4.57 -4.41 -18.57
N SER A 100 4.50 -3.82 -17.37
CA SER A 100 5.31 -4.26 -16.24
C SER A 100 4.73 -5.56 -15.66
N ASP A 101 5.60 -6.46 -15.19
CA ASP A 101 5.16 -7.75 -14.63
C ASP A 101 4.58 -7.60 -13.21
N ASP A 102 4.81 -6.47 -12.55
CA ASP A 102 4.22 -6.10 -11.24
C ASP A 102 2.73 -5.68 -11.28
N TYR A 103 2.05 -5.82 -12.41
CA TYR A 103 0.67 -5.38 -12.63
C TYR A 103 0.44 -3.86 -12.48
N SER A 104 1.50 -3.04 -12.50
CA SER A 104 1.39 -1.57 -12.54
C SER A 104 0.81 -1.02 -13.85
N GLY A 105 0.63 -1.90 -14.85
CA GLY A 105 0.00 -1.60 -16.13
C GLY A 105 1.02 -1.34 -17.25
N PRO A 106 0.66 -0.51 -18.25
CA PRO A 106 1.55 -0.19 -19.36
C PRO A 106 2.85 0.46 -18.90
N LEU A 107 3.95 0.19 -19.61
CA LEU A 107 5.23 0.81 -19.31
C LEU A 107 5.17 2.34 -19.37
N LYS A 108 5.45 3.00 -18.24
CA LYS A 108 5.60 4.47 -18.14
C LYS A 108 6.96 4.95 -18.64
N TYR A 109 7.95 4.06 -18.62
CA TYR A 109 9.30 4.30 -19.09
C TYR A 109 9.77 3.07 -19.86
N SER A 110 10.56 3.29 -20.90
CA SER A 110 11.26 2.21 -21.58
C SER A 110 12.61 2.68 -22.10
N ASN A 111 13.56 1.75 -22.18
CA ASN A 111 14.89 2.02 -22.73
C ASN A 111 15.31 1.01 -23.80
N PHE A 112 14.36 0.62 -24.66
CA PHE A 112 14.63 -0.34 -25.72
C PHE A 112 15.80 0.07 -26.61
N HIS A 113 16.60 -0.91 -27.00
CA HIS A 113 17.58 -0.78 -28.06
C HIS A 113 16.86 -0.44 -29.38
N LYS A 114 17.53 0.28 -30.28
CA LYS A 114 16.97 0.59 -31.59
C LYS A 114 16.60 -0.71 -32.32
N GLY A 115 15.36 -0.78 -32.81
CA GLY A 115 14.80 -1.97 -33.48
C GLY A 115 13.98 -2.89 -32.57
N TYR A 116 13.89 -2.60 -31.27
CA TYR A 116 13.11 -3.36 -30.29
C TYR A 116 11.95 -2.52 -29.72
N PRO A 117 10.85 -3.16 -29.26
CA PRO A 117 10.61 -4.60 -29.28
C PRO A 117 10.40 -5.17 -30.70
N LEU A 118 10.89 -6.38 -30.92
CA LEU A 118 10.77 -7.18 -32.14
C LEU A 118 10.10 -8.51 -31.79
N ILE A 119 8.78 -8.52 -31.76
CA ILE A 119 7.93 -9.68 -31.46
C ILE A 119 7.63 -10.44 -32.75
N GLU A 120 8.41 -11.48 -33.02
CA GLU A 120 8.16 -12.37 -34.16
C GLU A 120 7.12 -13.44 -33.84
N LYS A 121 7.01 -13.80 -32.55
CA LYS A 121 6.11 -14.84 -32.03
C LYS A 121 5.62 -14.45 -30.64
N PRO A 122 4.44 -14.93 -30.19
CA PRO A 122 3.93 -14.62 -28.86
C PRO A 122 4.86 -15.02 -27.70
N SER A 123 5.69 -16.06 -27.88
CA SER A 123 6.66 -16.52 -26.87
C SER A 123 7.88 -15.60 -26.73
N ASN A 124 8.03 -14.59 -27.59
CA ASN A 124 9.22 -13.75 -27.69
C ASN A 124 9.05 -12.38 -26.99
N GLY A 125 8.06 -12.23 -26.13
CA GLY A 125 7.71 -10.96 -25.47
C GLY A 125 8.55 -10.58 -24.25
N CYS A 126 9.32 -11.50 -23.67
CA CYS A 126 10.01 -11.27 -22.39
C CYS A 126 11.20 -10.34 -22.54
N VAL A 127 11.29 -9.33 -21.68
CA VAL A 127 12.27 -8.25 -21.80
C VAL A 127 13.50 -8.52 -20.93
N SER A 128 14.68 -8.27 -21.49
CA SER A 128 15.96 -8.32 -20.80
C SER A 128 16.76 -7.04 -21.01
N MET A 129 17.64 -6.73 -20.07
CA MET A 129 18.55 -5.58 -20.13
C MET A 129 19.97 -6.02 -20.46
N LEU A 130 20.61 -5.31 -21.39
CA LEU A 130 22.02 -5.44 -21.74
C LEU A 130 22.89 -4.63 -20.76
N THR A 131 24.05 -5.15 -20.36
CA THR A 131 24.98 -4.46 -19.44
C THR A 131 26.35 -4.15 -20.07
N LYS A 132 26.63 -4.69 -21.26
CA LYS A 132 27.94 -4.59 -21.91
C LYS A 132 28.00 -3.54 -23.02
N GLY A 133 29.18 -2.95 -23.15
CA GLY A 133 29.53 -2.04 -24.25
C GLY A 133 28.69 -0.76 -24.28
N GLY A 134 28.65 -0.10 -25.44
CA GLY A 134 27.88 1.15 -25.64
C GLY A 134 26.36 0.99 -25.56
N GLN A 135 25.85 -0.22 -25.35
CA GLN A 135 24.43 -0.53 -25.21
C GLN A 135 24.03 -0.86 -23.76
N ALA A 136 24.92 -0.69 -22.80
CA ALA A 136 24.60 -0.88 -21.38
C ALA A 136 23.35 -0.08 -20.97
N GLY A 137 22.44 -0.75 -20.28
CA GLY A 137 21.15 -0.22 -19.85
C GLY A 137 20.04 -0.28 -20.90
N ARG A 138 20.32 -0.73 -22.13
CA ARG A 138 19.30 -0.89 -23.20
C ARG A 138 18.55 -2.21 -23.10
N TRP A 139 17.30 -2.21 -23.54
CA TRP A 139 16.43 -3.38 -23.43
C TRP A 139 16.21 -4.06 -24.77
N ILE A 140 16.06 -5.37 -24.75
CA ILE A 140 15.67 -6.21 -25.88
C ILE A 140 14.61 -7.20 -25.40
N ASN A 141 13.82 -7.75 -26.32
CA ASN A 141 12.95 -8.89 -26.01
C ASN A 141 13.59 -10.20 -26.48
N SER A 142 13.23 -11.32 -25.86
CA SER A 142 13.78 -12.65 -26.11
C SER A 142 12.71 -13.71 -25.86
N ASP A 143 12.98 -14.94 -26.30
CA ASP A 143 12.04 -16.04 -26.08
C ASP A 143 11.99 -16.42 -24.60
N CYS A 144 10.80 -16.31 -24.01
CA CYS A 144 10.53 -16.47 -22.60
C CYS A 144 10.87 -17.86 -22.06
N GLN A 145 10.79 -18.89 -22.91
CA GLN A 145 10.93 -20.30 -22.52
C GLN A 145 12.26 -20.90 -22.97
N LYS A 146 12.84 -20.37 -24.04
CA LYS A 146 14.05 -20.92 -24.67
C LYS A 146 15.33 -20.14 -24.36
N SER A 147 15.20 -18.92 -23.84
CA SER A 147 16.36 -18.13 -23.45
C SER A 147 16.62 -18.34 -21.96
N TYR A 148 17.88 -18.60 -21.61
CA TYR A 148 18.31 -18.83 -20.24
C TYR A 148 19.22 -17.67 -19.87
N LEU A 149 18.69 -16.74 -19.09
CA LEU A 149 19.41 -15.54 -18.68
C LEU A 149 19.42 -15.46 -17.16
N SER A 150 20.49 -14.86 -16.63
CA SER A 150 20.53 -14.39 -15.26
C SER A 150 19.36 -13.44 -15.01
N PHE A 151 19.02 -13.17 -13.77
CA PHE A 151 17.89 -12.31 -13.45
C PHE A 151 18.07 -11.62 -12.11
N ILE A 152 17.28 -10.57 -11.91
CA ILE A 152 17.28 -9.79 -10.69
C ILE A 152 15.86 -9.76 -10.16
N CYS A 153 15.68 -10.27 -8.94
CA CYS A 153 14.42 -10.11 -8.23
C CYS A 153 14.45 -8.79 -7.45
N GLU A 154 13.29 -8.13 -7.42
CA GLU A 154 13.04 -6.99 -6.55
C GLU A 154 12.03 -7.33 -5.46
N LEU A 155 12.29 -6.76 -4.28
CA LEU A 155 11.40 -6.74 -3.14
C LEU A 155 11.25 -5.29 -2.66
N PRO A 156 10.11 -4.95 -2.01
CA PRO A 156 9.96 -3.66 -1.34
C PRO A 156 11.04 -3.47 -0.28
N SER A 157 11.51 -2.22 -0.12
CA SER A 157 12.43 -1.88 0.96
C SER A 157 11.75 -1.85 2.32
N ILE A 158 12.52 -2.16 3.36
CA ILE A 158 12.08 -2.20 4.74
C ILE A 158 12.45 -0.88 5.41
N ILE A 159 11.45 -0.20 5.97
CA ILE A 159 11.70 0.95 6.85
C ILE A 159 12.07 0.43 8.24
N ILE A 160 13.26 0.78 8.73
CA ILE A 160 13.62 0.47 10.12
C ILE A 160 12.96 1.50 11.05
N ASN A 161 11.90 1.06 11.71
CA ASN A 161 11.33 1.76 12.86
C ASN A 161 11.63 0.94 14.14
N PRO A 162 12.44 1.45 15.09
CA PRO A 162 12.75 0.76 16.34
C PRO A 162 11.51 0.40 17.17
N ALA A 163 10.39 1.12 17.02
CA ALA A 163 9.13 0.81 17.68
C ALA A 163 8.49 -0.51 17.19
N TYR A 164 8.91 -1.02 16.03
CA TYR A 164 8.35 -2.22 15.38
C TYR A 164 9.45 -3.21 14.98
N SER A 165 10.51 -3.30 15.79
CA SER A 165 11.61 -4.26 15.58
C SER A 165 11.19 -5.72 15.71
N ASN A 166 10.09 -5.99 16.41
CA ASN A 166 9.47 -7.30 16.59
C ASN A 166 8.60 -7.75 15.41
N CYS A 167 8.37 -6.89 14.42
CA CYS A 167 7.60 -7.26 13.24
C CYS A 167 8.48 -7.90 12.17
N HIS A 168 8.22 -9.18 11.89
CA HIS A 168 8.96 -9.95 10.89
C HIS A 168 8.37 -9.76 9.48
N ASP A 169 7.05 -9.76 9.37
CA ASP A 169 6.36 -9.66 8.08
C ASP A 169 6.13 -8.20 7.70
N LYS A 170 6.96 -7.70 6.78
CA LYS A 170 6.93 -6.31 6.33
C LYS A 170 6.79 -6.25 4.82
N PHE A 171 5.90 -5.38 4.36
CA PHE A 171 5.68 -5.16 2.94
C PHE A 171 5.28 -3.71 2.70
N ASN A 172 5.94 -3.05 1.75
CA ASN A 172 5.61 -1.71 1.25
C ASN A 172 5.33 -0.65 2.34
N GLY A 173 6.18 -0.56 3.36
CA GLY A 173 6.01 0.41 4.45
C GLY A 173 4.96 0.02 5.51
N PHE A 174 4.44 -1.21 5.46
CA PHE A 174 3.56 -1.77 6.48
C PHE A 174 4.18 -2.98 7.17
N CYS A 175 3.74 -3.20 8.41
CA CYS A 175 3.97 -4.38 9.21
C CYS A 175 2.68 -5.20 9.29
N TYR A 176 2.79 -6.52 9.19
CA TYR A 176 1.68 -7.47 9.26
C TYR A 176 1.80 -8.26 10.56
N LEU A 177 0.91 -7.98 11.51
CA LEU A 177 0.90 -8.64 12.83
C LEU A 177 -0.19 -9.70 12.87
N HIS A 178 0.20 -10.96 13.09
CA HIS A 178 -0.71 -12.09 13.17
C HIS A 178 -1.61 -12.06 14.42
N GLY A 179 -2.83 -12.55 14.28
CA GLY A 179 -3.77 -12.82 15.37
C GLY A 179 -4.82 -13.87 14.98
N PHE A 180 -5.66 -14.28 15.92
CA PHE A 180 -6.72 -15.27 15.71
C PHE A 180 -8.01 -14.85 16.40
N GLY A 181 -9.13 -14.83 15.68
CA GLY A 181 -10.42 -14.39 16.22
C GLY A 181 -11.46 -14.13 15.13
N ASN A 182 -12.63 -13.69 15.54
CA ASN A 182 -13.66 -13.23 14.61
C ASN A 182 -13.40 -11.77 14.22
N MET A 183 -14.22 -11.23 13.31
CA MET A 183 -14.00 -9.90 12.76
C MET A 183 -14.00 -8.78 13.82
N ASP A 184 -14.92 -8.81 14.79
CA ASP A 184 -15.00 -7.78 15.83
C ASP A 184 -13.78 -7.79 16.76
N TYR A 185 -13.29 -9.00 17.10
CA TYR A 185 -12.05 -9.15 17.85
C TYR A 185 -10.84 -8.67 17.02
N ALA A 186 -10.77 -9.05 15.74
CA ALA A 186 -9.69 -8.65 14.85
C ALA A 186 -9.59 -7.12 14.73
N GLU A 187 -10.72 -6.43 14.53
CA GLU A 187 -10.78 -4.97 14.49
C GLU A 187 -10.29 -4.34 15.79
N SER A 188 -10.77 -4.84 16.93
CA SER A 188 -10.38 -4.35 18.25
C SER A 188 -8.90 -4.57 18.53
N TYR A 189 -8.37 -5.75 18.19
CA TYR A 189 -6.97 -6.12 18.37
C TYR A 189 -6.05 -5.29 17.49
N CYS A 190 -6.39 -5.08 16.22
CA CYS A 190 -5.58 -4.28 15.31
C CYS A 190 -5.59 -2.80 15.67
N GLN A 191 -6.74 -2.25 16.10
CA GLN A 191 -6.83 -0.86 16.59
C GLN A 191 -5.92 -0.64 17.80
N GLN A 192 -5.87 -1.58 18.75
CA GLN A 192 -4.97 -1.50 19.91
C GLN A 192 -3.48 -1.52 19.53
N ASN A 193 -3.15 -2.06 18.35
CA ASN A 193 -1.80 -2.11 17.80
C ASN A 193 -1.53 -1.02 16.75
N ASN A 194 -2.34 0.06 16.73
CA ASN A 194 -2.22 1.19 15.80
C ASN A 194 -2.34 0.80 14.31
N GLY A 195 -3.06 -0.28 14.01
CA GLY A 195 -3.34 -0.72 12.65
C GLY A 195 -4.82 -1.02 12.44
N THR A 196 -5.11 -1.67 11.32
CA THR A 196 -6.44 -2.16 10.96
C THR A 196 -6.33 -3.62 10.53
N VAL A 197 -7.46 -4.33 10.47
CA VAL A 197 -7.46 -5.65 9.82
C VAL A 197 -7.03 -5.46 8.35
N MET A 198 -6.21 -6.38 7.87
CA MET A 198 -5.47 -6.25 6.60
C MET A 198 -6.37 -5.92 5.41
N SER A 199 -6.00 -4.86 4.69
CA SER A 199 -6.48 -4.55 3.34
C SER A 199 -5.48 -5.06 2.30
N ILE A 200 -5.93 -5.34 1.07
CA ILE A 200 -5.07 -5.68 -0.06
C ILE A 200 -5.36 -4.73 -1.23
N GLN A 201 -4.37 -3.95 -1.62
CA GLN A 201 -4.52 -2.85 -2.59
C GLN A 201 -3.85 -3.10 -3.94
N SER A 202 -3.13 -4.20 -4.10
CA SER A 202 -2.44 -4.52 -5.36
C SER A 202 -2.19 -6.02 -5.50
N GLN A 203 -1.91 -6.45 -6.73
CA GLN A 203 -1.50 -7.82 -7.01
C GLN A 203 -0.21 -8.18 -6.28
N MET A 204 0.75 -7.26 -6.17
CA MET A 204 2.00 -7.51 -5.44
C MET A 204 1.74 -7.74 -3.95
N GLU A 205 0.84 -6.96 -3.33
CA GLU A 205 0.43 -7.20 -1.94
C GLU A 205 -0.28 -8.55 -1.79
N ASN A 206 -1.15 -8.90 -2.75
CA ASN A 206 -1.83 -10.20 -2.77
C ASN A 206 -0.84 -11.37 -2.85
N THR A 207 0.16 -11.26 -3.71
CA THR A 207 1.24 -12.23 -3.87
C THR A 207 2.10 -12.31 -2.60
N PHE A 208 2.43 -11.18 -1.97
CA PHE A 208 3.11 -11.16 -0.68
C PHE A 208 2.31 -11.94 0.38
N VAL A 209 1.01 -11.67 0.50
CA VAL A 209 0.13 -12.39 1.42
C VAL A 209 0.16 -13.89 1.14
N GLN A 210 0.10 -14.29 -0.14
CA GLN A 210 0.09 -15.68 -0.56
C GLN A 210 1.36 -16.46 -0.16
N TYR A 211 2.53 -15.89 -0.42
CA TYR A 211 3.80 -16.62 -0.34
C TYR A 211 4.61 -16.33 0.93
N ARG A 212 4.31 -15.24 1.65
CA ARG A 212 5.05 -14.85 2.86
C ARG A 212 4.29 -15.09 4.15
N LEU A 213 2.96 -15.00 4.13
CA LEU A 213 2.16 -15.31 5.32
C LEU A 213 1.87 -16.81 5.36
N VAL A 214 2.09 -17.44 6.51
CA VAL A 214 2.11 -18.91 6.66
C VAL A 214 0.73 -19.54 6.87
N THR A 215 -0.34 -18.79 6.58
CA THR A 215 -1.70 -19.14 6.98
C THR A 215 -2.57 -19.43 5.75
N GLU A 216 -3.28 -20.56 5.77
CA GLU A 216 -4.12 -21.01 4.65
C GLU A 216 -5.33 -20.11 4.39
N TRP A 217 -6.06 -19.75 5.44
CA TRP A 217 -7.28 -18.94 5.36
C TRP A 217 -7.11 -17.72 6.24
N ILE A 218 -7.19 -16.52 5.66
CA ILE A 218 -6.92 -15.27 6.37
C ILE A 218 -8.13 -14.35 6.29
N LEU A 219 -8.71 -13.98 7.43
CA LEU A 219 -9.77 -12.98 7.48
C LEU A 219 -9.23 -11.61 7.02
N LEU A 220 -9.88 -11.05 6.00
CA LEU A 220 -9.56 -9.75 5.44
C LEU A 220 -10.39 -8.67 6.12
N GLY A 221 -9.85 -7.46 6.23
CA GLY A 221 -10.53 -6.29 6.78
C GLY A 221 -11.61 -5.70 5.89
N ALA A 222 -12.23 -6.50 5.02
CA ALA A 222 -13.29 -6.08 4.12
C ALA A 222 -14.66 -6.51 4.68
N LYS A 223 -15.55 -5.54 4.89
CA LYS A 223 -16.95 -5.76 5.25
C LYS A 223 -17.86 -5.29 4.13
N ARG A 224 -18.89 -6.07 3.81
CA ARG A 224 -19.85 -5.73 2.75
C ARG A 224 -20.67 -4.51 3.16
N VAL A 225 -20.83 -3.58 2.23
CA VAL A 225 -21.66 -2.37 2.41
C VAL A 225 -22.87 -2.40 1.48
N PHE A 226 -22.70 -2.92 0.27
CA PHE A 226 -23.78 -3.12 -0.72
C PHE A 226 -23.59 -4.46 -1.42
N GLN A 227 -24.58 -4.89 -2.21
CA GLN A 227 -24.47 -6.12 -2.99
C GLN A 227 -23.19 -6.11 -3.84
N ASN A 228 -22.33 -7.10 -3.63
CA ASN A 228 -21.02 -7.25 -4.27
C ASN A 228 -20.01 -6.10 -4.06
N SER A 229 -20.24 -5.21 -3.10
CA SER A 229 -19.35 -4.08 -2.78
C SER A 229 -18.97 -4.08 -1.30
N TYR A 230 -17.69 -3.87 -1.02
CA TYR A 230 -17.11 -3.94 0.32
C TYR A 230 -16.44 -2.61 0.69
N ALA A 231 -16.18 -2.41 1.97
CA ALA A 231 -15.32 -1.34 2.46
C ALA A 231 -14.17 -1.97 3.24
N TRP A 232 -12.96 -1.45 3.00
CA TRP A 232 -11.78 -1.82 3.76
C TRP A 232 -11.76 -1.10 5.11
N ALA A 233 -11.31 -1.80 6.15
CA ALA A 233 -11.21 -1.29 7.52
C ALA A 233 -10.23 -0.12 7.67
N ASP A 234 -9.30 0.05 6.74
CA ASP A 234 -8.36 1.19 6.68
C ASP A 234 -8.91 2.40 5.91
N GLY A 235 -10.13 2.31 5.37
CA GLY A 235 -10.78 3.37 4.61
C GLY A 235 -10.27 3.53 3.18
N THR A 236 -9.40 2.64 2.71
CA THR A 236 -8.93 2.66 1.32
C THR A 236 -10.10 2.38 0.34
N PRO A 237 -10.09 3.00 -0.86
CA PRO A 237 -11.17 2.80 -1.81
C PRO A 237 -11.28 1.34 -2.27
N TRP A 238 -12.49 0.79 -2.20
CA TRP A 238 -12.79 -0.50 -2.81
C TRP A 238 -12.76 -0.44 -4.34
N GLY A 239 -12.33 -1.52 -4.99
CA GLY A 239 -12.39 -1.68 -6.45
C GLY A 239 -11.15 -1.20 -7.22
N ALA A 240 -10.16 -0.59 -6.57
CA ALA A 240 -8.86 -0.32 -7.20
C ALA A 240 -8.10 -1.63 -7.52
N PHE A 241 -8.27 -2.63 -6.66
CA PHE A 241 -7.80 -4.00 -6.85
C PHE A 241 -8.85 -4.95 -6.25
N ASP A 242 -9.21 -6.00 -6.98
CA ASP A 242 -10.22 -6.97 -6.58
C ASP A 242 -9.81 -8.35 -7.09
N ASN A 243 -9.43 -9.23 -6.15
CA ASN A 243 -9.00 -10.60 -6.46
C ASN A 243 -9.98 -11.64 -5.88
N ARG A 244 -11.27 -11.30 -5.82
CA ARG A 244 -12.31 -12.25 -5.41
C ARG A 244 -12.42 -13.43 -6.36
N ASN A 245 -12.68 -14.61 -5.82
CA ASN A 245 -12.95 -15.80 -6.60
C ASN A 245 -14.24 -15.59 -7.43
N PRO A 246 -14.15 -15.55 -8.77
CA PRO A 246 -15.29 -15.23 -9.64
C PRO A 246 -16.39 -16.30 -9.63
N VAL A 247 -16.09 -17.48 -9.08
CA VAL A 247 -17.04 -18.61 -8.94
C VAL A 247 -17.31 -18.97 -7.49
N ASP A 248 -17.06 -18.04 -6.56
CA ASP A 248 -17.40 -18.20 -5.15
C ASP A 248 -18.88 -18.61 -4.99
N ARG A 249 -19.13 -19.77 -4.38
CA ARG A 249 -20.46 -20.36 -4.17
C ARG A 249 -21.03 -20.08 -2.78
N SER A 250 -20.30 -19.33 -1.97
CA SER A 250 -20.71 -18.98 -0.62
C SER A 250 -22.00 -18.15 -0.63
N LEU A 251 -22.75 -18.22 0.47
CA LEU A 251 -24.05 -17.56 0.57
C LEU A 251 -23.92 -16.06 0.35
N GLU A 252 -24.84 -15.49 -0.43
CA GLU A 252 -24.91 -14.05 -0.66
C GLU A 252 -25.22 -13.25 0.62
N THR A 253 -25.54 -13.90 1.73
CA THR A 253 -25.76 -13.24 3.03
C THR A 253 -24.48 -13.02 3.81
N LEU A 254 -23.34 -13.61 3.43
CA LEU A 254 -22.07 -13.49 4.16
C LEU A 254 -21.36 -12.16 3.88
N ASP A 255 -21.14 -11.37 4.93
CA ASP A 255 -20.68 -9.98 4.86
C ASP A 255 -19.14 -9.80 4.88
N CYS A 256 -18.36 -10.83 5.25
CA CYS A 256 -16.90 -10.72 5.37
C CYS A 256 -16.17 -11.47 4.24
N LEU A 257 -14.88 -11.17 4.06
CA LEU A 257 -14.01 -11.86 3.11
C LEU A 257 -12.87 -12.59 3.82
N VAL A 258 -12.50 -13.74 3.28
CA VAL A 258 -11.27 -14.47 3.61
C VAL A 258 -10.40 -14.60 2.36
N PHE A 259 -9.10 -14.50 2.55
CA PHE A 259 -8.10 -14.84 1.56
C PHE A 259 -7.76 -16.32 1.66
N TYR A 260 -7.70 -17.02 0.52
CA TYR A 260 -7.29 -18.41 0.45
C TYR A 260 -5.90 -18.55 -0.19
N GLN A 261 -4.94 -19.02 0.60
CA GLN A 261 -3.53 -19.02 0.26
C GLN A 261 -3.15 -19.91 -0.92
N LEU A 262 -3.90 -21.00 -1.19
CA LEU A 262 -3.54 -21.89 -2.29
C LEU A 262 -3.69 -21.25 -3.67
N ASN A 263 -4.68 -20.38 -3.85
CA ASN A 263 -4.94 -19.72 -5.14
C ASN A 263 -4.82 -18.19 -5.09
N GLY A 264 -4.67 -17.62 -3.89
CA GLY A 264 -4.56 -16.18 -3.66
C GLY A 264 -5.88 -15.42 -3.82
N PHE A 265 -7.02 -16.11 -3.98
CA PHE A 265 -8.33 -15.49 -4.18
C PHE A 265 -9.04 -15.17 -2.87
N TRP A 266 -9.99 -14.25 -2.95
CA TRP A 266 -10.83 -13.88 -1.82
C TRP A 266 -12.22 -14.49 -1.94
N GLU A 267 -12.74 -15.02 -0.85
CA GLU A 267 -14.04 -15.72 -0.79
C GLU A 267 -14.88 -15.17 0.36
N ARG A 268 -16.21 -15.22 0.23
CA ARG A 268 -17.11 -14.76 1.30
C ARG A 268 -17.07 -15.70 2.50
N THR A 269 -17.15 -15.12 3.70
CA THR A 269 -17.22 -15.86 4.96
C THR A 269 -18.16 -15.21 5.97
N ASP A 270 -18.53 -15.97 7.00
CA ASP A 270 -19.24 -15.45 8.17
C ASP A 270 -18.28 -14.61 9.02
N CYS A 271 -18.66 -13.36 9.30
CA CYS A 271 -17.90 -12.46 10.16
C CYS A 271 -17.72 -12.98 11.60
N SER A 272 -18.60 -13.87 12.04
CA SER A 272 -18.57 -14.51 13.36
C SER A 272 -17.58 -15.68 13.43
N LEU A 273 -17.13 -16.20 12.28
CA LEU A 273 -16.18 -17.29 12.22
C LEU A 273 -14.83 -16.83 12.78
N LYS A 274 -14.28 -17.60 13.72
CA LYS A 274 -12.93 -17.35 14.22
C LYS A 274 -11.92 -17.89 13.21
N GLN A 275 -11.06 -17.01 12.74
CA GLN A 275 -10.07 -17.29 11.72
C GLN A 275 -8.76 -16.58 12.07
N ASP A 276 -7.67 -17.05 11.48
CA ASP A 276 -6.44 -16.27 11.45
C ASP A 276 -6.66 -14.95 10.72
N PHE A 277 -6.01 -13.89 11.20
CA PHE A 277 -6.03 -12.58 10.58
C PHE A 277 -4.67 -11.90 10.73
N TYR A 278 -4.44 -10.85 9.96
CA TYR A 278 -3.27 -9.99 10.12
C TYR A 278 -3.72 -8.54 10.27
N CYS A 279 -3.10 -7.82 11.19
CA CYS A 279 -3.20 -6.37 11.26
C CYS A 279 -2.20 -5.74 10.32
N LYS A 280 -2.65 -4.80 9.49
CA LYS A 280 -1.78 -3.95 8.66
C LYS A 280 -1.48 -2.66 9.43
N ILE A 281 -0.23 -2.51 9.84
CA ILE A 281 0.24 -1.43 10.71
C ILE A 281 1.23 -0.56 9.90
N PRO A 282 0.99 0.75 9.73
CA PRO A 282 1.93 1.63 9.04
C PRO A 282 3.25 1.75 9.81
N LEU A 283 4.38 1.53 9.14
CA LEU A 283 5.73 1.62 9.72
C LEU A 283 6.29 3.04 9.71
N GLU A 284 5.86 3.86 8.75
CA GLU A 284 6.05 5.29 8.86
C GLU A 284 5.16 5.79 10.01
N PRO A 285 5.67 6.65 10.91
CA PRO A 285 4.77 7.37 11.80
C PRO A 285 3.73 7.99 10.89
N LYS A 286 2.44 7.73 11.15
CA LYS A 286 1.36 8.47 10.50
C LYS A 286 1.84 9.92 10.50
N VAL A 287 2.15 10.48 9.32
CA VAL A 287 2.15 11.93 9.21
C VAL A 287 0.82 12.28 9.85
N GLU A 288 0.83 13.14 10.87
CA GLU A 288 -0.39 13.66 11.46
C GLU A 288 -1.11 14.36 10.33
N ASP A 289 -1.81 13.58 9.52
CA ASP A 289 -2.79 14.03 8.60
C ASP A 289 -3.93 14.33 9.56
N SER A 290 -3.90 15.59 10.01
CA SER A 290 -5.01 16.21 10.70
C SER A 290 -6.32 15.93 9.97
N LYS A 291 -6.28 15.54 8.67
CA LYS A 291 -7.43 15.43 7.78
C LYS A 291 -8.20 16.74 7.76
N CYS A 292 -7.50 17.83 8.05
CA CYS A 292 -8.04 19.16 8.20
C CYS A 292 -8.74 19.55 6.89
N ASN A 293 -9.95 20.08 7.02
CA ASN A 293 -10.81 20.47 5.90
C ASN A 293 -11.23 19.30 4.99
N SER A 294 -11.25 18.07 5.52
CA SER A 294 -11.79 16.91 4.80
C SER A 294 -13.32 16.89 4.81
N THR A 295 -13.89 16.60 3.65
CA THR A 295 -15.32 16.32 3.47
C THR A 295 -15.54 14.81 3.46
N MET A 296 -16.57 14.32 4.17
CA MET A 296 -16.99 12.90 4.20
C MET A 296 -15.94 11.90 4.70
N LEU A 297 -15.45 12.12 5.91
CA LEU A 297 -14.52 11.23 6.60
C LEU A 297 -15.26 10.03 7.22
N MET A 298 -15.10 8.85 6.65
CA MET A 298 -15.79 7.64 7.13
C MET A 298 -15.24 7.15 8.47
N ALA A 299 -16.12 6.84 9.42
CA ALA A 299 -15.78 6.15 10.66
C ALA A 299 -15.62 4.63 10.45
N PRO A 300 -14.72 3.95 11.18
CA PRO A 300 -13.87 4.49 12.25
C PRO A 300 -12.72 5.33 11.70
N THR A 301 -12.48 6.49 12.32
CA THR A 301 -11.41 7.40 11.89
C THR A 301 -10.88 8.21 13.08
N GLU A 302 -9.65 8.70 12.94
CA GLU A 302 -9.01 9.60 13.88
C GLU A 302 -8.85 10.97 13.21
N ILE A 303 -9.12 12.03 13.96
CA ILE A 303 -8.87 13.43 13.59
C ILE A 303 -8.00 14.08 14.67
N SER A 304 -7.10 14.94 14.26
CA SER A 304 -6.32 15.77 15.17
C SER A 304 -6.09 17.15 14.58
N SER A 305 -5.78 18.12 15.42
CA SER A 305 -5.39 19.45 14.97
C SER A 305 -4.43 20.06 15.97
N GLY A 306 -3.40 20.74 15.46
CA GLY A 306 -2.39 21.44 16.26
C GLY A 306 -1.90 22.76 15.65
N ASP A 307 -2.24 23.06 14.38
CA ASP A 307 -1.88 24.30 13.70
C ASP A 307 -3.02 24.76 12.78
N GLY A 308 -3.61 25.94 13.09
CA GLY A 308 -4.61 26.61 12.24
C GLY A 308 -6.04 26.06 12.35
N PRO A 309 -7.05 26.82 11.87
CA PRO A 309 -8.45 26.42 11.92
C PRO A 309 -8.72 25.23 11.00
N CYS A 310 -9.47 24.26 11.50
CA CYS A 310 -9.75 23.02 10.79
C CYS A 310 -11.21 22.62 10.95
N THR A 311 -11.78 22.07 9.87
CA THR A 311 -13.13 21.48 9.88
C THR A 311 -13.11 20.06 9.34
N TRP A 312 -14.04 19.23 9.81
CA TRP A 312 -14.24 17.86 9.36
C TRP A 312 -15.73 17.56 9.23
N GLN A 313 -16.10 16.75 8.26
CA GLN A 313 -17.41 16.11 8.21
C GLN A 313 -17.24 14.62 8.37
N LEU A 314 -17.61 14.09 9.52
CA LEU A 314 -17.56 12.67 9.85
C LEU A 314 -18.84 11.99 9.38
N VAL A 315 -18.70 10.80 8.80
CA VAL A 315 -19.84 10.01 8.29
C VAL A 315 -19.69 8.53 8.63
N THR A 316 -20.79 7.78 8.67
CA THR A 316 -20.80 6.31 8.80
C THR A 316 -21.50 5.66 7.61
N PRO A 317 -21.13 4.42 7.23
CA PRO A 317 -21.89 3.67 6.24
C PRO A 317 -23.29 3.33 6.77
N GLY A 318 -24.37 3.69 6.07
CA GLY A 318 -25.73 3.43 6.52
C GLY A 318 -26.25 4.45 7.55
N ALA A 319 -27.27 4.08 8.32
CA ALA A 319 -27.96 4.97 9.27
C ALA A 319 -27.42 4.91 10.71
N TYR A 320 -26.23 4.35 10.93
CA TYR A 320 -25.65 4.22 12.27
C TYR A 320 -25.19 5.57 12.79
N PRO A 321 -25.65 6.04 13.96
CA PRO A 321 -25.17 7.30 14.50
C PRO A 321 -23.68 7.25 14.86
N ILE A 322 -23.03 8.42 14.97
CA ILE A 322 -21.58 8.52 15.26
C ILE A 322 -21.36 8.73 16.76
N THR A 323 -20.38 8.05 17.35
CA THR A 323 -19.78 8.45 18.63
C THR A 323 -18.36 8.95 18.40
N ILE A 324 -18.04 10.14 18.88
CA ILE A 324 -16.69 10.71 18.86
C ILE A 324 -16.11 10.77 20.27
N TYR A 325 -14.89 10.29 20.43
CA TYR A 325 -14.15 10.22 21.69
C TYR A 325 -12.96 11.16 21.65
N PHE A 326 -12.87 12.12 22.58
CA PHE A 326 -11.76 13.06 22.68
C PHE A 326 -10.70 12.51 23.62
N THR A 327 -9.62 11.99 23.05
CA THR A 327 -8.60 11.27 23.81
C THR A 327 -7.53 12.19 24.38
N GLU A 328 -7.20 13.27 23.68
CA GLU A 328 -6.16 14.23 24.07
C GLU A 328 -6.63 15.66 23.74
N MET A 329 -6.42 16.62 24.65
CA MET A 329 -6.72 18.03 24.45
C MET A 329 -5.77 18.91 25.27
N ALA A 330 -5.21 19.94 24.64
CA ALA A 330 -4.41 20.97 25.32
C ALA A 330 -5.32 21.99 26.05
N ASN A 331 -4.78 22.65 27.07
CA ASN A 331 -5.50 23.71 27.78
C ASN A 331 -5.86 24.88 26.85
N GLY A 332 -7.10 25.32 26.92
CA GLY A 332 -7.62 26.40 26.07
C GLY A 332 -8.16 25.95 24.72
N THR A 333 -8.05 24.65 24.39
CA THR A 333 -8.60 24.09 23.15
C THR A 333 -10.13 24.01 23.23
N THR A 334 -10.82 24.50 22.20
CA THR A 334 -12.28 24.38 22.06
C THR A 334 -12.62 23.74 20.72
N VAL A 335 -13.36 22.63 20.75
CA VAL A 335 -13.87 21.95 19.55
C VAL A 335 -15.38 22.06 19.51
N GLU A 336 -15.92 22.56 18.41
CA GLU A 336 -17.35 22.74 18.18
C GLU A 336 -17.91 21.59 17.35
N LEU A 337 -19.01 21.00 17.81
CA LEU A 337 -19.71 19.90 17.16
C LEU A 337 -21.04 20.41 16.62
N TYR A 338 -21.30 20.18 15.33
CA TYR A 338 -22.53 20.59 14.66
C TYR A 338 -23.26 19.39 14.06
N ASP A 339 -24.59 19.46 14.07
CA ASP A 339 -25.44 18.47 13.44
C ASP A 339 -25.42 18.56 11.89
N VAL A 340 -26.26 17.76 11.24
CA VAL A 340 -26.38 17.71 9.77
C VAL A 340 -26.87 19.03 9.16
N ASN A 341 -27.55 19.86 9.95
CA ASN A 341 -28.09 21.15 9.55
C ASN A 341 -27.16 22.32 9.92
N MET A 342 -25.93 22.03 10.34
CA MET A 342 -24.95 23.02 10.83
C MET A 342 -25.42 23.77 12.08
N GLN A 343 -26.29 23.18 12.89
CA GLN A 343 -26.67 23.71 14.19
C GLN A 343 -25.69 23.21 15.26
N LEU A 344 -25.16 24.14 16.07
CA LEU A 344 -24.24 23.82 17.16
C LEU A 344 -24.93 22.87 18.14
N SER A 345 -24.35 21.68 18.30
CA SER A 345 -24.82 20.63 19.20
C SER A 345 -24.09 20.71 20.55
N GLN A 346 -22.76 20.82 20.54
CA GLN A 346 -21.96 20.87 21.76
C GLN A 346 -20.57 21.47 21.53
N GLU A 347 -20.03 22.12 22.56
CA GLU A 347 -18.62 22.51 22.66
C GLU A 347 -17.86 21.54 23.57
N ILE A 348 -16.67 21.11 23.13
CA ILE A 348 -15.79 20.23 23.88
C ILE A 348 -14.53 21.00 24.26
N LYS A 349 -14.17 20.98 25.55
CA LYS A 349 -13.07 21.79 26.12
C LYS A 349 -12.10 20.97 26.99
N GLN A 350 -12.26 19.64 27.02
CA GLN A 350 -11.44 18.74 27.84
C GLN A 350 -11.36 17.35 27.20
N SER A 351 -10.27 16.63 27.45
CA SER A 351 -10.09 15.23 27.04
C SER A 351 -10.81 14.26 27.97
N GLY A 352 -10.89 12.99 27.57
CA GLY A 352 -11.53 11.92 28.34
C GLY A 352 -13.07 11.95 28.28
N VAL A 353 -13.64 12.68 27.32
CA VAL A 353 -15.08 12.79 27.09
C VAL A 353 -15.45 12.25 25.72
N TYR A 354 -16.74 11.98 25.53
CA TYR A 354 -17.29 11.54 24.25
C TYR A 354 -18.58 12.30 23.94
N PHE A 355 -18.99 12.25 22.67
CA PHE A 355 -20.25 12.79 22.19
C PHE A 355 -20.94 11.80 21.25
N ASP A 356 -22.20 11.52 21.54
CA ASP A 356 -23.08 10.68 20.71
C ASP A 356 -23.92 11.56 19.79
N ALA A 357 -23.57 11.57 18.50
CA ALA A 357 -24.39 12.17 17.47
C ALA A 357 -25.71 11.39 17.32
N LYS A 358 -26.76 12.09 16.89
CA LYS A 358 -28.08 11.47 16.62
C LYS A 358 -28.20 10.87 15.22
N THR A 359 -27.25 11.17 14.35
CA THR A 359 -27.27 10.84 12.92
C THR A 359 -25.93 10.28 12.49
N ASN A 360 -25.92 9.71 11.29
CA ASN A 360 -24.73 9.20 10.60
C ASN A 360 -23.82 10.29 10.01
N ILE A 361 -24.04 11.56 10.34
CA ILE A 361 -23.25 12.72 9.87
C ILE A 361 -23.01 13.64 11.06
N LEU A 362 -21.74 13.98 11.33
CA LEU A 362 -21.33 14.90 12.38
C LEU A 362 -20.28 15.87 11.82
N ASN A 363 -20.51 17.18 11.93
CA ASN A 363 -19.54 18.18 11.53
C ASN A 363 -18.75 18.64 12.76
N VAL A 364 -17.43 18.77 12.61
CA VAL A 364 -16.50 19.14 13.69
C VAL A 364 -15.72 20.36 13.24
N ALA A 365 -15.56 21.36 14.11
CA ALA A 365 -14.73 22.53 13.86
C ALA A 365 -13.80 22.81 15.04
N HIS A 366 -12.59 23.24 14.71
CA HIS A 366 -11.58 23.72 15.64
C HIS A 366 -11.05 25.05 15.14
N ASP A 367 -10.97 26.05 16.02
CA ASP A 367 -10.55 27.41 15.69
C ASP A 367 -9.03 27.56 15.46
N GLY A 368 -8.27 26.51 15.77
CA GLY A 368 -6.81 26.49 15.65
C GLY A 368 -6.08 26.94 16.91
N VAL A 369 -6.79 27.15 18.03
CA VAL A 369 -6.18 27.48 19.33
C VAL A 369 -6.02 26.21 20.16
N GLY A 370 -4.76 25.82 20.39
CA GLY A 370 -4.44 24.60 21.13
C GLY A 370 -4.41 23.38 20.22
N SER A 371 -4.52 22.19 20.81
CA SER A 371 -4.44 20.95 20.06
C SER A 371 -5.37 19.89 20.63
N PHE A 372 -5.90 19.02 19.77
CA PHE A 372 -6.69 17.89 20.20
C PHE A 372 -6.48 16.66 19.33
N LYS A 373 -6.88 15.53 19.87
CA LYS A 373 -6.99 14.25 19.20
C LYS A 373 -8.34 13.61 19.53
N ALA A 374 -9.06 13.16 18.51
CA ALA A 374 -10.34 12.49 18.68
C ALA A 374 -10.49 11.30 17.74
N VAL A 375 -11.21 10.28 18.20
CA VAL A 375 -11.51 9.05 17.46
C VAL A 375 -13.01 8.95 17.28
N ALA A 376 -13.49 8.83 16.04
CA ALA A 376 -14.89 8.64 15.72
C ALA A 376 -15.17 7.17 15.36
N LYS A 377 -16.29 6.64 15.84
CA LYS A 377 -16.77 5.26 15.60
C LYS A 377 -18.26 5.28 15.28
N ALA A 378 -18.74 4.26 14.56
CA ALA A 378 -20.17 4.02 14.43
C ALA A 378 -20.74 3.48 15.75
N GLN A 379 -21.94 3.92 16.13
CA GLN A 379 -22.69 3.32 17.22
C GLN A 379 -23.19 1.94 16.77
N THR A 380 -22.79 0.91 17.49
CA THR A 380 -23.39 -0.42 17.38
C THR A 380 -24.57 -0.48 18.35
N TYR A 381 -25.78 -0.71 17.83
CA TYR A 381 -26.90 -1.07 18.70
C TYR A 381 -26.59 -2.45 19.27
N HIS A 382 -26.16 -2.48 20.53
CA HIS A 382 -26.24 -3.69 21.35
C HIS A 382 -27.65 -3.73 21.92
N ASP A 383 -28.50 -4.57 21.33
CA ASP A 383 -29.65 -5.12 22.05
C ASP A 383 -29.18 -6.23 23.01
#